data_AF-A0A4D7HAR0-F1
#
_entry.id   AF-A0A4D7HAR0-F1
#
_cell.length_a   1.000
_cell.length_b   1.000
_cell.length_c   1.000
_cell.angle_alpha   90.00
_cell.angle_beta   90.00
_cell.angle_gamma   90.00
#
_symmetry.space_group_name_H-M   'P 1'
#
loop_
_entity.id
_entity.type
_entity.pdbx_description
1 polymer ?
#
loop_
_entity_poly.entity_id
_entity_poly.type
_entity_poly.pdbx_seq_one_letter_code
_entity_poly.pdbx_strand_id
1 'polypeptide(L)'
;MSYPADSEFVFELLTCRWAERAWPPESDRESALVVARQLGTKRRRWDTVVVEADPEALAARAAFGDDELDSNLLHVARHAPAEWTWYRDALPHPGYPWRYVLAAIHRAAARGVVEKRRKGRRIEIRRIAPYPDWIRRIVAIENKPDLDASAARALSGQLEHDVETALADEVWLATAATDAAVEPALLESIPVDVGILALDFSAGVRADAGEVAWYPSSLSPRADGDGVDSGDCGDRAETRLRLAERAYGRGWRSYHSTMRQDCRHFELRRAGDALLPWCAAKGRHQTAAECAGSCGSFQPEPPQWRTRGWPIEGGPGKGIERLLERRRARVRERSAPDSR
;
A
#
# COMPACT_ATOMS: atom_id res chain seq x y z
N MET A 1 21.01 5.49 18.82
CA MET A 1 19.84 4.72 18.32
C MET A 1 19.43 5.32 16.99
N SER A 2 19.38 4.49 15.96
CA SER A 2 19.18 4.90 14.56
C SER A 2 17.72 5.23 14.20
N TYR A 3 16.77 5.11 15.13
CA TYR A 3 15.41 5.63 14.97
C TYR A 3 14.77 5.81 16.36
N PRO A 4 13.61 6.51 16.50
CA PRO A 4 12.88 6.55 17.75
C PRO A 4 12.49 5.11 18.11
N ALA A 5 13.22 4.50 19.04
CA ALA A 5 13.24 3.07 19.35
C ALA A 5 11.97 2.60 20.09
N ASP A 6 10.80 3.03 19.64
CA ASP A 6 9.54 2.86 20.34
C ASP A 6 8.74 1.64 19.86
N SER A 7 8.91 1.17 18.60
CA SER A 7 8.31 -0.08 18.06
C SER A 7 8.68 -0.36 16.58
N GLU A 8 8.58 -1.64 16.16
CA GLU A 8 8.59 -2.04 14.73
C GLU A 8 7.56 -1.25 13.92
N PHE A 9 6.38 -1.01 14.49
CA PHE A 9 5.33 -0.22 13.87
C PHE A 9 5.78 1.20 13.49
N VAL A 10 6.56 1.88 14.34
CA VAL A 10 7.11 3.20 14.02
C VAL A 10 8.11 3.10 12.88
N PHE A 11 8.99 2.09 12.92
CA PHE A 11 9.95 1.85 11.85
C PHE A 11 9.24 1.62 10.50
N GLU A 12 8.19 0.80 10.44
CA GLU A 12 7.39 0.60 9.23
C GLU A 12 6.82 1.91 8.66
N LEU A 13 6.31 2.82 9.51
CA LEU A 13 5.80 4.11 9.06
C LEU A 13 6.90 5.02 8.52
N LEU A 14 8.08 4.97 9.13
CA LEU A 14 9.26 5.70 8.68
C LEU A 14 9.75 5.15 7.33
N THR A 15 9.85 3.82 7.17
CA THR A 15 10.16 3.13 5.91
C THR A 15 9.17 3.50 4.81
N CYS A 16 7.86 3.44 5.08
CA CYS A 16 6.83 3.84 4.12
C CYS A 16 6.99 5.30 3.67
N ARG A 17 7.29 6.21 4.61
CA ARG A 17 7.51 7.62 4.29
C ARG A 17 8.81 7.84 3.52
N TRP A 18 9.87 7.12 3.87
CA TRP A 18 11.14 7.16 3.15
C TRP A 18 10.94 6.67 1.71
N ALA A 19 10.32 5.51 1.51
CA ALA A 19 10.05 4.95 0.18
C ALA A 19 9.24 5.91 -0.69
N GLU A 20 8.18 6.53 -0.14
CA GLU A 20 7.38 7.53 -0.86
C GLU A 20 8.21 8.72 -1.36
N ARG A 21 9.31 9.06 -0.69
CA ARG A 21 10.14 10.23 -0.98
C ARG A 21 11.41 9.94 -1.77
N ALA A 22 12.03 8.80 -1.52
CA ALA A 22 13.39 8.50 -1.92
C ALA A 22 13.53 7.15 -2.64
N TRP A 23 12.44 6.39 -2.81
CA TRP A 23 12.49 5.24 -3.69
C TRP A 23 12.55 5.69 -5.16
N PRO A 24 13.32 5.00 -6.03
CA PRO A 24 14.36 4.00 -5.69
C PRO A 24 15.61 4.62 -5.04
N PRO A 25 16.33 3.91 -4.14
CA PRO A 25 17.35 4.49 -3.26
C PRO A 25 18.55 5.15 -3.95
N GLU A 26 18.90 4.74 -5.17
CA GLU A 26 20.14 5.16 -5.84
C GLU A 26 19.95 5.64 -7.29
N SER A 27 18.71 5.83 -7.73
CA SER A 27 18.41 6.30 -9.09
C SER A 27 17.37 7.41 -9.08
N ASP A 28 17.42 8.23 -10.13
CA ASP A 28 16.42 9.26 -10.33
C ASP A 28 15.04 8.62 -10.57
N ARG A 29 14.03 9.23 -9.97
CA ARG A 29 12.66 8.73 -10.04
C ARG A 29 12.03 9.07 -11.39
N GLU A 30 11.87 8.05 -12.24
CA GLU A 30 11.11 8.14 -13.49
C GLU A 30 9.66 7.65 -13.38
N SER A 31 9.32 6.98 -12.28
CA SER A 31 8.02 6.35 -12.05
C SER A 31 7.21 7.09 -10.99
N ALA A 32 5.87 7.07 -11.14
CA ALA A 32 4.96 7.44 -10.08
C ALA A 32 4.97 6.36 -8.99
N LEU A 33 4.88 6.74 -7.71
CA LEU A 33 4.91 5.77 -6.61
C LEU A 33 3.59 5.67 -5.87
N VAL A 34 3.17 4.44 -5.60
CA VAL A 34 2.11 4.11 -4.66
C VAL A 34 2.70 3.24 -3.55
N VAL A 35 2.76 3.77 -2.34
CA VAL A 35 3.29 3.05 -1.16
C VAL A 35 2.16 2.62 -0.25
N ALA A 36 2.16 1.35 0.15
CA ALA A 36 1.18 0.78 1.06
C ALA A 36 1.85 0.00 2.20
N ARG A 37 1.14 -0.05 3.33
CA ARG A 37 1.60 -0.72 4.55
C ARG A 37 0.76 -1.97 4.83
N GLN A 38 1.39 -3.01 5.37
CA GLN A 38 0.74 -4.24 5.85
C GLN A 38 -0.23 -4.80 4.79
N LEU A 39 0.29 -5.02 3.60
CA LEU A 39 -0.48 -5.39 2.42
C LEU A 39 -0.04 -6.74 1.88
N GLY A 40 -0.98 -7.55 1.40
CA GLY A 40 -0.67 -8.81 0.74
C GLY A 40 -1.92 -9.65 0.51
N THR A 41 -1.76 -10.90 0.09
CA THR A 41 -2.86 -11.81 -0.22
C THR A 41 -3.50 -12.43 1.05
N LYS A 42 -4.38 -13.43 0.87
CA LYS A 42 -4.87 -14.23 2.01
C LYS A 42 -3.77 -15.10 2.65
N ARG A 43 -2.71 -15.41 1.89
CA ARG A 43 -1.66 -16.36 2.30
C ARG A 43 -0.39 -15.66 2.78
N ARG A 44 -0.15 -14.41 2.37
CA ARG A 44 1.09 -13.67 2.63
C ARG A 44 0.83 -12.18 2.77
N ARG A 45 1.48 -11.51 3.73
CA ARG A 45 1.34 -10.06 3.97
C ARG A 45 2.69 -9.41 4.22
N TRP A 46 3.04 -8.43 3.37
CA TRP A 46 4.26 -7.65 3.45
C TRP A 46 4.08 -6.39 4.29
N ASP A 47 5.14 -6.00 4.99
CA ASP A 47 5.11 -4.80 5.82
C ASP A 47 5.00 -3.52 5.01
N THR A 48 5.77 -3.41 3.92
CA THR A 48 5.72 -2.28 2.99
C THR A 48 5.70 -2.80 1.55
N VAL A 49 4.80 -2.24 0.74
CA VAL A 49 4.71 -2.52 -0.70
C VAL A 49 4.87 -1.20 -1.45
N VAL A 50 5.81 -1.17 -2.38
CA VAL A 50 6.00 -0.04 -3.31
C VAL A 50 5.57 -0.48 -4.69
N VAL A 51 4.59 0.20 -5.27
CA VAL A 51 4.22 0.02 -6.67
C VAL A 51 4.80 1.19 -7.45
N GLU A 52 5.72 0.87 -8.35
CA GLU A 52 6.20 1.78 -9.37
C GLU A 52 5.21 1.73 -10.53
N ALA A 53 4.69 2.88 -10.87
CA ALA A 53 3.64 3.05 -11.84
C ALA A 53 4.09 3.96 -12.98
N ASP A 54 3.54 3.71 -14.16
CA ASP A 54 3.62 4.68 -15.23
C ASP A 54 2.80 5.93 -14.85
N PRO A 55 3.38 7.15 -14.86
CA PRO A 55 2.68 8.35 -14.40
C PRO A 55 1.39 8.65 -15.17
N GLU A 56 1.40 8.50 -16.50
CA GLU A 56 0.23 8.77 -17.34
C GLU A 56 -0.86 7.72 -17.13
N ALA A 57 -0.48 6.45 -17.09
CA ALA A 57 -1.40 5.35 -16.83
C ALA A 57 -1.99 5.41 -15.41
N LEU A 58 -1.23 5.85 -14.41
CA LEU A 58 -1.74 6.07 -13.06
C LEU A 58 -2.74 7.23 -13.02
N ALA A 59 -2.48 8.31 -13.76
CA ALA A 59 -3.44 9.41 -13.93
C ALA A 59 -4.72 8.92 -14.63
N ALA A 60 -4.61 8.08 -15.66
CA ALA A 60 -5.77 7.44 -16.30
C ALA A 60 -6.52 6.52 -15.33
N ARG A 61 -5.81 5.80 -14.44
CA ARG A 61 -6.43 4.99 -13.39
C ARG A 61 -7.21 5.86 -12.41
N ALA A 62 -6.72 7.05 -12.07
CA ALA A 62 -7.40 7.97 -11.16
C ALA A 62 -8.80 8.40 -11.64
N ALA A 63 -9.08 8.35 -12.95
CA ALA A 63 -10.42 8.60 -13.50
C ALA A 63 -11.49 7.61 -12.99
N PHE A 64 -11.10 6.43 -12.51
CA PHE A 64 -11.99 5.43 -11.91
C PHE A 64 -12.20 5.62 -10.39
N GLY A 65 -11.72 6.73 -9.83
CA GLY A 65 -11.86 7.11 -8.43
C GLY A 65 -10.69 6.69 -7.53
N ASP A 66 -10.66 7.27 -6.34
CA ASP A 66 -9.56 7.18 -5.37
C ASP A 66 -9.45 5.86 -4.60
N ASP A 67 -10.53 5.08 -4.60
CA ASP A 67 -10.68 3.83 -3.85
C ASP A 67 -10.18 2.61 -4.64
N GLU A 68 -9.82 1.54 -3.93
CA GLU A 68 -9.48 0.25 -4.55
C GLU A 68 -10.65 -0.28 -5.39
N LEU A 69 -10.35 -0.84 -6.55
CA LEU A 69 -11.29 -1.67 -7.30
C LEU A 69 -11.10 -3.12 -6.83
N ASP A 70 -12.12 -3.67 -6.16
CA ASP A 70 -12.14 -5.09 -5.81
C ASP A 70 -12.17 -5.96 -7.08
N SER A 71 -11.95 -7.27 -6.94
CA SER A 71 -11.89 -8.20 -8.08
C SER A 71 -13.13 -8.14 -8.99
N ASN A 72 -14.32 -7.88 -8.46
CA ASN A 72 -15.54 -7.77 -9.25
C ASN A 72 -15.61 -6.43 -9.99
N LEU A 73 -15.17 -5.35 -9.35
CA LEU A 73 -15.12 -4.03 -9.97
C LEU A 73 -14.05 -3.96 -11.05
N LEU A 74 -12.88 -4.56 -10.82
CA LEU A 74 -11.84 -4.73 -11.84
C LEU A 74 -12.35 -5.51 -13.05
N HIS A 75 -13.04 -6.63 -12.82
CA HIS A 75 -13.66 -7.41 -13.89
C HIS A 75 -14.62 -6.55 -14.74
N VAL A 76 -15.47 -5.73 -14.09
CA VAL A 76 -16.36 -4.82 -14.82
C VAL A 76 -15.58 -3.72 -15.55
N ALA A 77 -14.63 -3.05 -14.89
CA ALA A 77 -13.88 -1.92 -15.45
C ALA A 77 -13.04 -2.32 -16.67
N ARG A 78 -12.41 -3.50 -16.64
CA ARG A 78 -11.55 -4.01 -17.72
C ARG A 78 -12.33 -4.48 -18.94
N HIS A 79 -13.56 -4.94 -18.77
CA HIS A 79 -14.35 -5.56 -19.82
C HIS A 79 -15.57 -4.74 -20.25
N ALA A 80 -15.84 -3.61 -19.60
CA ALA A 80 -16.93 -2.74 -20.02
C ALA A 80 -16.70 -2.24 -21.47
N PRO A 81 -17.75 -2.25 -22.31
CA PRO A 81 -17.65 -1.93 -23.73
C PRO A 81 -17.58 -0.42 -23.96
N ALA A 82 -17.05 0.01 -25.11
CA ALA A 82 -17.06 1.42 -25.53
C ALA A 82 -18.48 1.93 -25.85
N GLU A 83 -19.33 1.05 -26.37
CA GLU A 83 -20.70 1.34 -26.74
C GLU A 83 -21.69 0.71 -25.77
N TRP A 84 -22.87 1.30 -25.64
CA TRP A 84 -23.94 0.78 -24.80
C TRP A 84 -24.33 -0.64 -25.21
N THR A 85 -23.98 -1.62 -24.38
CA THR A 85 -24.21 -3.04 -24.68
C THR A 85 -24.81 -3.75 -23.46
N TRP A 86 -25.68 -4.73 -23.70
CA TRP A 86 -26.25 -5.53 -22.63
C TRP A 86 -25.13 -6.25 -21.87
N TYR A 87 -25.08 -6.13 -20.54
CA TYR A 87 -23.93 -6.59 -19.77
C TYR A 87 -23.59 -8.07 -19.94
N ARG A 88 -24.57 -8.92 -20.27
CA ARG A 88 -24.36 -10.35 -20.50
C ARG A 88 -23.73 -10.66 -21.85
N ASP A 89 -23.89 -9.77 -22.82
CA ASP A 89 -23.24 -9.87 -24.13
C ASP A 89 -21.83 -9.25 -24.09
N ALA A 90 -21.61 -8.26 -23.21
CA ALA A 90 -20.38 -7.50 -23.13
C ALA A 90 -19.30 -8.11 -22.22
N LEU A 91 -19.69 -8.63 -21.06
CA LEU A 91 -18.73 -9.12 -20.07
C LEU A 91 -18.42 -10.61 -20.29
N PRO A 92 -17.15 -11.05 -20.15
CA PRO A 92 -16.85 -12.47 -20.13
C PRO A 92 -17.52 -13.15 -18.94
N HIS A 93 -17.93 -14.41 -19.11
CA HIS A 93 -18.60 -15.14 -18.03
C HIS A 93 -17.65 -15.33 -16.84
N PRO A 94 -18.03 -14.95 -15.61
CA PRO A 94 -17.09 -14.84 -14.49
C PRO A 94 -16.84 -16.16 -13.73
N GLY A 95 -17.38 -17.28 -14.23
CA GLY A 95 -17.33 -18.59 -13.55
C GLY A 95 -18.32 -18.76 -12.39
N TYR A 96 -19.20 -17.79 -12.13
CA TYR A 96 -20.26 -17.83 -11.11
C TYR A 96 -21.55 -17.14 -11.61
N PRO A 97 -22.71 -17.25 -10.90
CA PRO A 97 -23.98 -16.74 -11.41
C PRO A 97 -24.04 -15.23 -11.69
N TRP A 98 -24.65 -14.84 -12.83
CA TRP A 98 -24.82 -13.45 -13.28
C TRP A 98 -25.44 -12.47 -12.27
N ARG A 99 -26.18 -12.95 -11.27
CA ARG A 99 -26.75 -12.08 -10.20
C ARG A 99 -25.66 -11.33 -9.43
N TYR A 100 -24.49 -11.94 -9.24
CA TYR A 100 -23.36 -11.29 -8.55
C TYR A 100 -22.69 -10.24 -9.44
N VAL A 101 -22.62 -10.47 -10.75
CA VAL A 101 -22.14 -9.47 -11.73
C VAL A 101 -23.07 -8.26 -11.75
N LEU A 102 -24.39 -8.48 -11.73
CA LEU A 102 -25.35 -7.38 -11.69
C LEU A 102 -25.17 -6.51 -10.43
N ALA A 103 -24.93 -7.13 -9.27
CA ALA A 103 -24.61 -6.40 -8.05
C ALA A 103 -23.30 -5.60 -8.20
N ALA A 104 -22.25 -6.19 -8.80
CA ALA A 104 -20.99 -5.50 -9.07
C ALA A 104 -21.18 -4.30 -10.03
N ILE A 105 -21.97 -4.44 -11.10
CA ILE A 105 -22.31 -3.36 -12.02
C ILE A 105 -23.02 -2.22 -11.29
N HIS A 106 -23.95 -2.54 -10.38
CA HIS A 106 -24.62 -1.52 -9.59
C HIS A 106 -23.65 -0.74 -8.70
N ARG A 107 -22.72 -1.43 -8.03
CA ARG A 107 -21.66 -0.79 -7.24
C ARG A 107 -20.72 0.05 -8.12
N ALA A 108 -20.28 -0.50 -9.25
CA ALA A 108 -19.39 0.17 -10.18
C ALA A 108 -20.01 1.45 -10.73
N ALA A 109 -21.29 1.41 -11.15
CA ALA A 109 -22.00 2.59 -11.61
C ALA A 109 -22.23 3.64 -10.51
N ALA A 110 -22.54 3.21 -9.28
CA ALA A 110 -22.68 4.11 -8.14
C ALA A 110 -21.36 4.82 -7.79
N ARG A 111 -20.22 4.16 -8.05
CA ARG A 111 -18.87 4.72 -7.91
C ARG A 111 -18.38 5.49 -9.14
N GLY A 112 -19.16 5.58 -10.21
CA GLY A 112 -18.73 6.21 -11.46
C GLY A 112 -17.67 5.44 -12.25
N VAL A 113 -17.41 4.18 -11.93
CA VAL A 113 -16.41 3.32 -12.61
C VAL A 113 -16.87 2.90 -14.01
N VAL A 114 -18.18 2.82 -14.21
CA VAL A 114 -18.83 2.58 -15.51
C VAL A 114 -20.13 3.34 -15.56
N GLU A 115 -20.63 3.61 -16.76
CA GLU A 115 -21.99 4.09 -16.94
C GLU A 115 -22.96 2.91 -17.05
N LYS A 116 -24.18 3.11 -16.56
CA LYS A 116 -25.26 2.12 -16.60
C LYS A 116 -26.57 2.77 -17.00
N ARG A 117 -27.31 2.12 -17.90
CA ARG A 117 -28.69 2.49 -18.22
C ARG A 117 -29.60 1.27 -18.32
N ARG A 118 -30.90 1.52 -18.26
CA ARG A 118 -31.92 0.48 -18.47
C ARG A 118 -32.63 0.73 -19.79
N LYS A 119 -32.63 -0.28 -20.67
CA LYS A 119 -33.38 -0.29 -21.93
C LYS A 119 -34.39 -1.44 -21.90
N GLY A 120 -35.64 -1.12 -21.56
CA GLY A 120 -36.67 -2.11 -21.30
C GLY A 120 -36.32 -3.03 -20.11
N ARG A 121 -36.11 -4.33 -20.39
CA ARG A 121 -35.68 -5.34 -19.41
C ARG A 121 -34.17 -5.57 -19.38
N ARG A 122 -33.39 -4.92 -20.26
CA ARG A 122 -31.93 -5.07 -20.34
C ARG A 122 -31.23 -3.96 -19.56
N ILE A 123 -30.17 -4.34 -18.84
CA ILE A 123 -29.22 -3.40 -18.23
C ILE A 123 -28.04 -3.29 -19.19
N GLU A 124 -27.86 -2.12 -19.78
CA GLU A 124 -26.73 -1.83 -20.65
C GLU A 124 -25.65 -1.10 -19.85
N ILE A 125 -24.40 -1.40 -20.14
CA ILE A 125 -23.24 -0.76 -19.55
C ILE A 125 -22.37 -0.14 -20.64
N ARG A 126 -21.60 0.88 -20.26
CA ARG A 126 -20.60 1.54 -21.10
C ARG A 126 -19.42 1.94 -20.23
N ARG A 127 -18.19 1.75 -20.71
CA ARG A 127 -16.97 2.18 -20.00
C ARG A 127 -16.87 3.70 -20.02
N ILE A 128 -16.34 4.30 -18.95
CA ILE A 128 -15.99 5.73 -18.94
C ILE A 128 -14.66 5.98 -19.69
N ALA A 129 -13.76 5.00 -19.66
CA ALA A 129 -12.46 4.98 -20.31
C ALA A 129 -11.96 3.52 -20.38
N PRO A 130 -10.97 3.19 -21.22
CA PRO A 130 -10.23 1.93 -21.09
C PRO A 130 -9.52 1.86 -19.73
N TYR A 131 -9.55 0.70 -19.08
CA TYR A 131 -8.77 0.50 -17.86
C TYR A 131 -7.28 0.36 -18.23
N PRO A 132 -6.37 1.17 -17.65
CA PRO A 132 -4.97 1.22 -18.08
C PRO A 132 -4.13 0.08 -17.47
N ASP A 133 -3.04 -0.26 -18.15
CA ASP A 133 -1.96 -1.06 -17.58
C ASP A 133 -0.96 -0.11 -16.91
N TRP A 134 -1.16 0.16 -15.62
CA TRP A 134 -0.47 1.23 -14.91
C TRP A 134 0.71 0.75 -14.04
N ILE A 135 0.90 -0.56 -13.91
CA ILE A 135 1.90 -1.15 -13.02
C ILE A 135 3.16 -1.41 -13.83
N ARG A 136 4.27 -0.76 -13.46
CA ARG A 136 5.61 -1.09 -13.99
C ARG A 136 6.26 -2.17 -13.13
N ARG A 137 6.23 -1.98 -11.81
CA ARG A 137 6.91 -2.85 -10.86
C ARG A 137 6.23 -2.87 -9.49
N ILE A 138 6.33 -4.00 -8.80
CA ILE A 138 5.92 -4.18 -7.42
C ILE A 138 7.15 -4.61 -6.62
N VAL A 139 7.45 -3.87 -5.55
CA VAL A 139 8.53 -4.18 -4.61
C VAL A 139 7.93 -4.51 -3.26
N ALA A 140 8.34 -5.63 -2.70
CA ALA A 140 8.00 -6.03 -1.33
C ALA A 140 9.18 -5.71 -0.41
N ILE A 141 8.90 -5.01 0.70
CA ILE A 141 9.89 -4.69 1.72
C ILE A 141 9.40 -5.23 3.06
N GLU A 142 10.18 -6.13 3.66
CA GLU A 142 10.01 -6.61 5.02
C GLU A 142 10.82 -5.75 5.98
N ASN A 143 10.24 -5.34 7.11
CA ASN A 143 10.93 -4.50 8.07
C ASN A 143 11.42 -5.34 9.25
N LYS A 144 12.74 -5.38 9.46
CA LYS A 144 13.32 -5.93 10.67
C LYS A 144 14.40 -5.00 11.22
N PRO A 145 14.02 -3.98 12.03
CA PRO A 145 14.97 -2.96 12.47
C PRO A 145 16.10 -3.52 13.34
N ASP A 146 15.79 -4.51 14.17
CA ASP A 146 16.65 -5.26 15.08
C ASP A 146 17.05 -6.61 14.47
N LEU A 147 17.63 -6.60 13.27
CA LEU A 147 18.05 -7.83 12.61
C LEU A 147 19.28 -8.43 13.30
N ASP A 148 19.09 -9.56 13.97
CA ASP A 148 20.15 -10.42 14.49
C ASP A 148 20.18 -11.78 13.77
N ALA A 149 21.17 -12.62 14.06
CA ALA A 149 21.33 -13.93 13.40
C ALA A 149 20.13 -14.87 13.65
N SER A 150 19.44 -14.74 14.78
CA SER A 150 18.25 -15.53 15.07
C SER A 150 17.05 -15.04 14.27
N ALA A 151 16.86 -13.72 14.18
CA ALA A 151 15.82 -13.08 13.39
C ALA A 151 16.02 -13.37 11.89
N ALA A 152 17.25 -13.30 11.38
CA ALA A 152 17.57 -13.65 10.00
C ALA A 152 17.17 -15.10 9.66
N ARG A 153 17.54 -16.07 10.50
CA ARG A 153 17.11 -17.48 10.33
C ARG A 153 15.60 -17.66 10.38
N ALA A 154 14.91 -16.95 11.26
CA ALA A 154 13.45 -17.02 11.37
C ALA A 154 12.73 -16.42 10.14
N LEU A 155 13.32 -15.41 9.51
CA LEU A 155 12.78 -14.75 8.32
C LEU A 155 13.12 -15.48 7.01
N SER A 156 14.21 -16.25 6.99
CA SER A 156 14.75 -16.91 5.81
C SER A 156 13.69 -17.66 4.99
N GLY A 157 12.94 -18.58 5.61
CA GLY A 157 11.90 -19.34 4.91
C GLY A 157 10.72 -18.51 4.39
N GLN A 158 10.43 -17.37 5.02
CA GLN A 158 9.42 -16.44 4.52
C GLN A 158 9.93 -15.69 3.28
N LEU A 159 11.20 -15.29 3.28
CA LEU A 159 11.84 -14.60 2.16
C LEU A 159 12.06 -15.54 0.97
N GLU A 160 12.46 -16.79 1.21
CA GLU A 160 12.54 -17.83 0.18
C GLU A 160 11.19 -18.00 -0.52
N HIS A 161 10.11 -18.10 0.25
CA HIS A 161 8.77 -18.21 -0.31
C HIS A 161 8.37 -17.01 -1.18
N ASP A 162 8.76 -15.79 -0.79
CA ASP A 162 8.46 -14.60 -1.59
C ASP A 162 9.23 -14.58 -2.91
N VAL A 163 10.50 -14.99 -2.88
CA VAL A 163 11.35 -15.13 -4.07
C VAL A 163 10.78 -16.19 -5.01
N GLU A 164 10.44 -17.37 -4.49
CA GLU A 164 9.87 -18.47 -5.27
C GLU A 164 8.50 -18.13 -5.88
N THR A 165 7.64 -17.44 -5.11
CA THR A 165 6.29 -17.10 -5.59
C THR A 165 6.33 -15.95 -6.62
N ALA A 166 7.36 -15.08 -6.56
CA ALA A 166 7.58 -13.97 -7.47
C ALA A 166 6.34 -13.08 -7.69
N LEU A 167 5.58 -12.81 -6.61
CA LEU A 167 4.45 -11.87 -6.64
C LEU A 167 4.93 -10.41 -6.71
N ALA A 168 6.09 -10.12 -6.13
CA ALA A 168 6.83 -8.88 -6.33
C ALA A 168 7.96 -9.13 -7.36
N ASP A 169 8.38 -8.09 -8.04
CA ASP A 169 9.54 -8.11 -8.95
C ASP A 169 10.85 -8.03 -8.17
N GLU A 170 10.81 -7.49 -6.94
CA GLU A 170 11.94 -7.51 -6.01
C GLU A 170 11.45 -7.64 -4.56
N VAL A 171 12.28 -8.31 -3.75
CA VAL A 171 12.07 -8.50 -2.32
C VAL A 171 13.25 -7.86 -1.58
N TRP A 172 12.93 -7.08 -0.56
CA TRP A 172 13.90 -6.35 0.25
C TRP A 172 13.68 -6.60 1.73
N LEU A 173 14.77 -6.61 2.48
CA LEU A 173 14.81 -6.58 3.93
C LEU A 173 15.33 -5.21 4.39
N ALA A 174 14.50 -4.45 5.09
CA ALA A 174 14.83 -3.15 5.64
C ALA A 174 15.23 -3.28 7.11
N THR A 175 16.44 -2.87 7.46
CA THR A 175 16.99 -2.89 8.82
C THR A 175 17.30 -1.48 9.30
N ALA A 176 17.40 -1.28 10.62
CA ALA A 176 17.95 -0.02 11.12
C ALA A 176 19.44 0.02 10.80
N ALA A 177 19.95 1.19 10.46
CA ALA A 177 21.38 1.36 10.30
C ALA A 177 22.08 1.13 11.65
N THR A 178 23.20 0.43 11.61
CA THR A 178 24.07 0.24 12.77
C THR A 178 25.47 0.70 12.41
N ASP A 179 26.27 1.08 13.40
CA ASP A 179 27.68 1.44 13.18
C ASP A 179 28.55 0.23 12.79
N ALA A 180 27.97 -0.96 12.71
CA ALA A 180 28.62 -2.20 12.28
C ALA A 180 28.24 -2.51 10.82
N ALA A 181 29.23 -2.96 10.04
CA ALA A 181 28.97 -3.59 8.75
C ALA A 181 28.05 -4.81 8.97
N VAL A 182 27.16 -5.08 8.01
CA VAL A 182 26.29 -6.25 8.06
C VAL A 182 27.16 -7.49 8.24
N GLU A 183 26.94 -8.21 9.34
CA GLU A 183 27.75 -9.38 9.67
C GLU A 183 27.61 -10.44 8.57
N PRO A 184 28.70 -11.09 8.13
CA PRO A 184 28.63 -12.14 7.11
C PRO A 184 27.65 -13.28 7.46
N ALA A 185 27.54 -13.63 8.74
CA ALA A 185 26.60 -14.64 9.22
C ALA A 185 25.12 -14.27 9.02
N LEU A 186 24.79 -12.97 8.98
CA LEU A 186 23.47 -12.48 8.61
C LEU A 186 23.22 -12.69 7.12
N LEU A 187 24.19 -12.33 6.28
CA LEU A 187 24.11 -12.50 4.82
C LEU A 187 23.96 -13.97 4.42
N GLU A 188 24.64 -14.89 5.11
CA GLU A 188 24.52 -16.34 4.85
C GLU A 188 23.12 -16.91 5.12
N SER A 189 22.32 -16.26 5.96
CA SER A 189 20.97 -16.74 6.32
C SER A 189 19.87 -16.16 5.42
N ILE A 190 20.15 -15.09 4.69
CA ILE A 190 19.18 -14.39 3.84
C ILE A 190 19.34 -14.89 2.39
N PRO A 191 18.23 -15.16 1.67
CA PRO A 191 18.33 -15.58 0.27
C PRO A 191 19.08 -14.56 -0.59
N VAL A 192 19.94 -15.03 -1.50
CA VAL A 192 20.83 -14.18 -2.30
C VAL A 192 20.08 -13.18 -3.19
N ASP A 193 18.84 -13.51 -3.56
CA ASP A 193 17.96 -12.68 -4.39
C ASP A 193 17.31 -11.53 -3.63
N VAL A 194 17.42 -11.50 -2.29
CA VAL A 194 16.80 -10.49 -1.44
C VAL A 194 17.75 -9.34 -1.20
N GLY A 195 17.30 -8.13 -1.54
CA GLY A 195 18.04 -6.90 -1.26
C GLY A 195 18.03 -6.56 0.23
N ILE A 196 19.08 -5.88 0.71
CA ILE A 196 19.16 -5.41 2.10
C ILE A 196 19.32 -3.89 2.08
N LEU A 197 18.43 -3.22 2.80
CA LEU A 197 18.39 -1.77 2.93
C LEU A 197 18.64 -1.38 4.39
N ALA A 198 19.70 -0.63 4.64
CA ALA A 198 19.97 -0.02 5.94
C ALA A 198 19.33 1.37 6.01
N LEU A 199 18.52 1.62 7.05
CA LEU A 199 17.77 2.86 7.22
C LEU A 199 18.18 3.60 8.50
N ASP A 200 18.68 4.83 8.35
CA ASP A 200 18.95 5.74 9.46
C ASP A 200 17.92 6.84 9.60
N PHE A 201 17.07 6.71 10.62
CA PHE A 201 16.07 7.70 11.01
C PHE A 201 16.43 8.43 12.32
N SER A 202 17.70 8.45 12.73
CA SER A 202 18.17 9.15 13.93
C SER A 202 17.83 10.64 13.89
N ALA A 203 17.93 11.24 12.70
CA ALA A 203 17.54 12.62 12.39
C ALA A 203 16.09 12.76 11.86
N GLY A 204 15.28 11.71 11.95
CA GLY A 204 13.97 11.60 11.31
C GLY A 204 14.05 11.25 9.82
N VAL A 205 12.89 11.13 9.15
CA VAL A 205 12.88 10.74 7.72
C VAL A 205 13.40 11.87 6.84
N ARG A 206 14.47 11.56 6.09
CA ARG A 206 15.08 12.38 5.04
C ARG A 206 15.23 11.54 3.77
N ALA A 207 15.62 12.16 2.64
CA ALA A 207 15.77 11.43 1.39
C ALA A 207 16.98 10.50 1.39
N ASP A 208 18.08 10.96 1.99
CA ASP A 208 19.37 10.28 2.17
C ASP A 208 19.39 9.32 3.36
N ALA A 209 18.23 8.95 3.91
CA ALA A 209 18.13 8.09 5.09
C ALA A 209 18.29 6.60 4.80
N GLY A 210 18.47 6.19 3.54
CA GLY A 210 18.57 4.79 3.16
C GLY A 210 19.82 4.50 2.34
N GLU A 211 20.47 3.38 2.67
CA GLU A 211 21.66 2.87 2.01
C GLU A 211 21.44 1.41 1.61
N VAL A 212 21.83 1.05 0.39
CA VAL A 212 21.75 -0.33 -0.09
C VAL A 212 22.96 -1.11 0.40
N ALA A 213 22.75 -2.05 1.33
CA ALA A 213 23.79 -2.94 1.82
C ALA A 213 23.97 -4.16 0.91
N TRP A 214 22.90 -4.59 0.22
CA TRP A 214 22.91 -5.68 -0.75
C TRP A 214 21.82 -5.45 -1.80
N TYR A 215 22.13 -5.69 -3.08
CA TYR A 215 21.15 -5.51 -4.16
C TYR A 215 20.32 -6.79 -4.37
N PRO A 216 19.01 -6.66 -4.59
CA PRO A 216 18.16 -7.80 -4.93
C PRO A 216 18.41 -8.27 -6.36
N SER A 217 18.02 -9.52 -6.63
CA SER A 217 17.79 -9.98 -8.00
C SER A 217 16.42 -9.53 -8.49
N SER A 218 16.31 -9.21 -9.78
CA SER A 218 15.00 -9.05 -10.42
C SER A 218 14.33 -10.42 -10.57
N LEU A 219 13.17 -10.57 -9.94
CA LEU A 219 12.34 -11.76 -10.03
C LEU A 219 11.47 -11.65 -11.29
N SER A 220 11.49 -12.67 -12.14
CA SER A 220 10.62 -12.71 -13.32
C SER A 220 9.21 -13.13 -12.91
N PRO A 221 8.21 -12.22 -12.94
CA PRO A 221 6.83 -12.60 -12.63
C PRO A 221 6.20 -13.38 -13.79
N ARG A 222 6.78 -13.24 -15.00
CA ARG A 222 6.43 -13.99 -16.20
C ARG A 222 7.06 -15.38 -16.10
N ALA A 223 6.22 -16.40 -16.09
CA ALA A 223 6.64 -17.79 -16.16
C ALA A 223 7.17 -18.10 -17.58
N ASP A 224 8.39 -17.71 -17.88
CA ASP A 224 9.15 -18.37 -18.94
C ASP A 224 9.89 -19.54 -18.29
N GLY A 225 9.11 -20.59 -17.99
CA GLY A 225 9.59 -21.84 -17.45
C GLY A 225 8.65 -22.95 -17.89
N ASP A 226 9.06 -23.67 -18.94
CA ASP A 226 8.44 -24.92 -19.39
C ASP A 226 8.48 -25.95 -18.26
N GLY A 227 7.49 -25.91 -17.37
CA GLY A 227 7.41 -26.83 -16.26
C GLY A 227 6.46 -26.35 -15.17
N VAL A 228 5.30 -27.00 -15.09
CA VAL A 228 4.24 -26.89 -14.07
C VAL A 228 3.14 -25.86 -14.39
N ASP A 229 2.06 -26.42 -14.96
CA ASP A 229 0.67 -25.94 -14.99
C ASP A 229 0.42 -24.46 -15.35
N SER A 230 0.28 -24.22 -16.65
CA SER A 230 -0.13 -22.98 -17.33
C SER A 230 -1.47 -22.35 -16.88
N GLY A 231 -2.10 -22.82 -15.80
CA GLY A 231 -3.20 -22.16 -15.11
C GLY A 231 -2.79 -21.05 -14.14
N ASP A 232 -1.56 -21.09 -13.61
CA ASP A 232 -1.09 -20.20 -12.53
C ASP A 232 -0.71 -18.78 -13.02
N CYS A 233 -0.29 -18.64 -14.27
CA CYS A 233 0.18 -17.36 -14.83
C CYS A 233 -0.92 -16.30 -14.89
N GLY A 234 -2.15 -16.72 -15.24
CA GLY A 234 -3.31 -15.84 -15.26
C GLY A 234 -3.73 -15.43 -13.84
N ASP A 235 -3.60 -16.33 -12.86
CA ASP A 235 -3.90 -16.04 -11.46
C ASP A 235 -2.85 -15.08 -10.86
N ARG A 236 -1.58 -15.18 -11.25
CA ARG A 236 -0.50 -14.32 -10.76
C ARG A 236 -0.62 -12.89 -11.25
N ALA A 237 -0.80 -12.66 -12.55
CA ALA A 237 -0.97 -11.32 -13.11
C ALA A 237 -2.21 -10.62 -12.51
N GLU A 238 -3.31 -11.37 -12.38
CA GLU A 238 -4.53 -10.89 -11.75
C GLU A 238 -4.33 -10.59 -10.25
N THR A 239 -3.58 -11.44 -9.53
CA THR A 239 -3.24 -11.24 -8.13
C THR A 239 -2.35 -10.01 -7.94
N ARG A 240 -1.37 -9.79 -8.82
CA ARG A 240 -0.52 -8.59 -8.83
C ARG A 240 -1.34 -7.32 -9.06
N LEU A 241 -2.24 -7.33 -10.03
CA LEU A 241 -3.15 -6.21 -10.26
C LEU A 241 -4.03 -5.92 -9.03
N ARG A 242 -4.57 -6.95 -8.39
CA ARG A 242 -5.35 -6.80 -7.15
C ARG A 242 -4.49 -6.27 -6.00
N LEU A 243 -3.24 -6.70 -5.89
CA LEU A 243 -2.32 -6.19 -4.88
C LEU A 243 -2.07 -4.69 -5.10
N ALA A 244 -1.78 -4.30 -6.34
CA ALA A 244 -1.55 -2.91 -6.70
C ALA A 244 -2.81 -2.03 -6.51
N GLU A 245 -4.00 -2.52 -6.87
CA GLU A 245 -5.28 -1.84 -6.58
C GLU A 245 -5.50 -1.60 -5.09
N ARG A 246 -5.17 -2.59 -4.26
CA ARG A 246 -5.28 -2.42 -2.81
C ARG A 246 -4.22 -1.47 -2.28
N ALA A 247 -3.00 -1.48 -2.85
CA ALA A 247 -1.98 -0.49 -2.51
C ALA A 247 -2.48 0.92 -2.85
N TYR A 248 -3.06 1.08 -4.03
CA TYR A 248 -3.68 2.32 -4.48
C TYR A 248 -4.76 2.79 -3.52
N GLY A 249 -5.73 1.93 -3.18
CA GLY A 249 -6.90 2.28 -2.36
C GLY A 249 -6.67 2.38 -0.86
N ARG A 250 -5.68 1.68 -0.29
CA ARG A 250 -5.39 1.71 1.16
C ARG A 250 -4.25 2.65 1.52
N GLY A 251 -3.21 2.71 0.69
CA GLY A 251 -1.95 3.37 1.00
C GLY A 251 -1.36 2.94 2.35
N TRP A 252 -0.47 3.77 2.89
CA TRP A 252 0.16 3.50 4.19
C TRP A 252 -0.39 4.36 5.35
N ARG A 253 -1.01 5.52 5.05
CA ARG A 253 -1.50 6.48 6.05
C ARG A 253 -2.83 6.10 6.72
N SER A 254 -3.39 4.95 6.34
CA SER A 254 -4.63 4.39 6.92
C SER A 254 -4.42 3.80 8.32
N TYR A 255 -3.20 3.82 8.87
CA TYR A 255 -2.92 3.34 10.24
C TYR A 255 -3.80 3.98 11.33
N HIS A 256 -4.32 5.19 11.10
CA HIS A 256 -5.21 5.86 12.04
C HIS A 256 -6.57 5.15 12.19
N SER A 257 -7.01 4.35 11.20
CA SER A 257 -8.33 3.69 11.23
C SER A 257 -8.42 2.56 12.25
N THR A 258 -7.28 2.03 12.70
CA THR A 258 -7.18 1.00 13.74
C THR A 258 -6.76 1.57 15.09
N MET A 259 -6.51 2.88 15.15
CA MET A 259 -6.14 3.59 16.37
C MET A 259 -7.36 4.33 16.90
N ARG A 260 -7.49 4.49 18.22
CA ARG A 260 -8.57 5.29 18.81
C ARG A 260 -8.35 6.79 18.56
N GLN A 261 -8.58 7.26 17.33
CA GLN A 261 -8.44 8.68 16.97
C GLN A 261 -9.47 9.57 17.68
N ASP A 262 -10.53 8.97 18.22
CA ASP A 262 -11.53 9.60 19.10
C ASP A 262 -11.04 9.78 20.56
N CYS A 263 -9.80 9.37 20.86
CA CYS A 263 -9.18 9.59 22.16
C CYS A 263 -8.56 11.00 22.21
N ARG A 264 -8.85 11.76 23.27
CA ARG A 264 -8.29 13.11 23.49
C ARG A 264 -6.76 13.14 23.59
N HIS A 265 -6.12 11.99 23.81
CA HIS A 265 -4.67 11.83 23.96
C HIS A 265 -3.98 11.45 22.64
N PHE A 266 -4.73 11.32 21.55
CA PHE A 266 -4.21 10.96 20.23
C PHE A 266 -3.63 12.19 19.53
N GLU A 267 -2.32 12.17 19.29
CA GLU A 267 -1.58 13.24 18.63
C GLU A 267 -0.75 12.71 17.47
N LEU A 268 -0.33 13.60 16.57
CA LEU A 268 0.72 13.32 15.59
C LEU A 268 1.96 14.12 15.92
N ARG A 269 3.11 13.45 16.03
CA ARG A 269 4.42 14.08 16.19
C ARG A 269 5.24 13.99 14.91
N ARG A 270 6.02 15.03 14.63
CA ARG A 270 6.93 15.04 13.48
C ARG A 270 8.17 14.22 13.79
N ALA A 271 8.60 13.43 12.82
CA ALA A 271 9.90 12.77 12.78
C ALA A 271 10.52 13.05 11.40
N GLY A 272 11.25 14.17 11.29
CA GLY A 272 11.63 14.74 10.01
C GLY A 272 10.41 15.02 9.14
N ASP A 273 10.35 14.37 7.98
CA ASP A 273 9.26 14.49 7.02
C ASP A 273 8.02 13.63 7.33
N ALA A 274 8.09 12.75 8.31
CA ALA A 274 7.01 11.87 8.73
C ALA A 274 6.12 12.51 9.82
N LEU A 275 4.88 12.01 9.92
CA LEU A 275 3.98 12.25 11.04
C LEU A 275 3.66 10.90 11.68
N LEU A 276 4.03 10.73 12.94
CA LEU A 276 3.89 9.49 13.68
C LEU A 276 2.82 9.64 14.77
N PRO A 277 2.00 8.61 15.01
CA PRO A 277 1.01 8.63 16.09
C PRO A 277 1.68 8.61 17.46
N TRP A 278 1.17 9.42 18.37
CA TRP A 278 1.68 9.61 19.73
C TRP A 278 0.54 9.59 20.74
N CYS A 279 0.77 8.98 21.91
CA CYS A 279 -0.18 9.05 23.02
C CYS A 279 0.35 10.00 24.10
N ALA A 280 -0.32 11.14 24.29
CA ALA A 280 0.05 12.10 25.33
C ALA A 280 -0.04 11.50 26.75
N ALA A 281 -1.03 10.64 27.02
CA ALA A 281 -1.18 9.99 28.33
C ALA A 281 -0.07 8.98 28.64
N LYS A 282 0.47 8.30 27.62
CA LYS A 282 1.53 7.28 27.80
C LYS A 282 2.93 7.84 27.57
N GLY A 283 3.05 9.03 26.97
CA GLY A 283 4.33 9.67 26.69
C GLY A 283 5.20 8.90 25.69
N ARG A 284 4.61 8.15 24.75
CA ARG A 284 5.32 7.38 23.72
C ARG A 284 4.51 7.19 22.43
N HIS A 285 5.15 6.71 21.37
CA HIS A 285 4.48 6.34 20.12
C HIS A 285 3.46 5.20 20.32
N GLN A 286 2.38 5.23 19.53
CA GLN A 286 1.29 4.28 19.67
C GLN A 286 1.48 3.05 18.79
N THR A 287 1.00 1.89 19.26
CA THR A 287 0.74 0.73 18.42
C THR A 287 -0.77 0.46 18.36
N ALA A 288 -1.22 -0.18 17.28
CA ALA A 288 -2.63 -0.55 17.12
C ALA A 288 -3.12 -1.52 18.21
N ALA A 289 -2.23 -2.30 18.84
CA ALA A 289 -2.60 -3.21 19.92
C ALA A 289 -2.87 -2.46 21.25
N GLU A 290 -2.01 -1.49 21.59
CA GLU A 290 -2.06 -0.83 22.90
C GLU A 290 -3.08 0.31 22.98
N CYS A 291 -3.37 0.97 21.86
CA CYS A 291 -4.29 2.09 21.76
C CYS A 291 -5.58 1.69 21.04
N ALA A 292 -6.08 0.50 21.36
CA ALA A 292 -7.35 -0.07 20.89
C ALA A 292 -8.46 0.00 21.97
N GLY A 293 -9.56 -0.74 21.75
CA GLY A 293 -10.76 -0.72 22.59
C GLY A 293 -10.54 -1.04 24.08
N SER A 294 -9.49 -1.77 24.44
CA SER A 294 -9.16 -2.17 25.82
C SER A 294 -8.22 -1.20 26.55
N CYS A 295 -7.86 -0.06 25.94
CA CYS A 295 -6.91 0.88 26.53
C CYS A 295 -7.49 1.54 27.81
N GLY A 296 -6.92 1.24 28.97
CA GLY A 296 -7.35 1.81 30.26
C GLY A 296 -7.11 3.33 30.40
N SER A 297 -6.23 3.90 29.57
CA SER A 297 -5.98 5.35 29.52
C SER A 297 -6.90 6.07 28.53
N PHE A 298 -7.81 5.35 27.85
CA PHE A 298 -8.71 5.94 26.87
C PHE A 298 -9.61 6.99 27.53
N GLN A 299 -9.65 8.17 26.92
CA GLN A 299 -10.59 9.22 27.26
C GLN A 299 -11.16 9.79 25.97
N PRO A 300 -12.48 9.74 25.74
CA PRO A 300 -13.07 10.26 24.53
C PRO A 300 -12.85 11.77 24.43
N GLU A 301 -12.81 12.27 23.19
CA GLU A 301 -12.81 13.70 22.94
C GLU A 301 -14.03 14.38 23.62
N PRO A 302 -13.82 15.44 24.41
CA PRO A 302 -14.90 16.21 24.99
C PRO A 302 -15.89 16.68 23.92
N PRO A 303 -17.23 16.59 24.13
CA PRO A 303 -18.23 17.02 23.15
C PRO A 303 -18.00 18.44 22.61
N GLN A 304 -17.59 19.36 23.50
CA GLN A 304 -17.28 20.76 23.18
C GLN A 304 -16.10 20.95 22.20
N TRP A 305 -15.25 19.94 21.99
CA TRP A 305 -14.18 20.01 20.97
C TRP A 305 -14.72 19.73 19.57
N ARG A 306 -15.78 18.92 19.46
CA ARG A 306 -16.36 18.51 18.19
C ARG A 306 -17.21 19.59 17.54
N THR A 307 -17.61 20.60 18.31
CA THR A 307 -18.45 21.73 17.88
C THR A 307 -17.68 23.01 17.57
N ARG A 308 -16.33 23.00 17.61
CA ARG A 308 -15.49 24.20 17.42
C ARG A 308 -15.43 24.72 15.97
N GLY A 309 -16.14 24.10 15.02
CA GLY A 309 -16.14 24.49 13.62
C GLY A 309 -14.77 24.29 12.93
N TRP A 310 -14.65 24.82 11.72
CA TRP A 310 -13.43 24.69 10.90
C TRP A 310 -12.21 25.36 11.58
N PRO A 311 -11.00 24.76 11.58
CA PRO A 311 -10.56 23.56 10.85
C PRO A 311 -10.70 22.23 11.63
N ILE A 312 -11.20 22.28 12.87
CA ILE A 312 -11.31 21.12 13.79
C ILE A 312 -12.75 20.63 13.93
N GLU A 313 -13.59 20.86 12.91
CA GLU A 313 -14.96 20.38 12.90
C GLU A 313 -14.99 18.86 13.07
N GLY A 314 -15.79 18.37 14.01
CA GLY A 314 -15.81 16.96 14.40
C GLY A 314 -14.72 16.54 15.39
N GLY A 315 -13.86 17.46 15.84
CA GLY A 315 -12.83 17.24 16.87
C GLY A 315 -11.42 17.02 16.30
N PRO A 316 -10.38 17.01 17.17
CA PRO A 316 -8.99 16.79 16.77
C PRO A 316 -8.74 15.53 15.95
N GLY A 317 -9.36 14.40 16.31
CA GLY A 317 -9.23 13.11 15.63
C GLY A 317 -9.71 13.17 14.20
N LYS A 318 -10.87 13.79 13.95
CA LYS A 318 -11.37 14.06 12.60
C LYS A 318 -10.48 15.05 11.85
N GLY A 319 -9.88 16.02 12.54
CA GLY A 319 -8.86 16.90 11.98
C GLY A 319 -7.60 16.16 11.50
N ILE A 320 -7.15 15.16 12.28
CA ILE A 320 -6.00 14.32 11.94
C ILE A 320 -6.31 13.41 10.75
N GLU A 321 -7.48 12.76 10.73
CA GLU A 321 -7.96 11.95 9.60
C GLU A 321 -7.91 12.78 8.30
N ARG A 322 -8.52 13.97 8.29
CA ARG A 322 -8.46 14.91 7.15
C ARG A 322 -7.04 15.36 6.79
N LEU A 323 -6.16 15.51 7.77
CA LEU A 323 -4.76 15.88 7.50
C LEU A 323 -4.03 14.75 6.77
N LEU A 324 -4.19 13.51 7.21
CA LEU A 324 -3.56 12.34 6.60
C LEU A 324 -4.12 12.07 5.20
N GLU A 325 -5.43 12.22 5.01
CA GLU A 325 -6.09 12.14 3.69
C GLU A 325 -5.57 13.21 2.73
N ARG A 326 -5.51 14.49 3.14
CA ARG A 326 -4.95 15.56 2.29
C ARG A 326 -3.49 15.32 1.93
N ARG A 327 -2.68 14.78 2.86
CA ARG A 327 -1.28 14.44 2.55
C ARG A 327 -1.19 13.31 1.53
N ARG A 328 -2.08 12.32 1.61
CA ARG A 328 -2.19 11.24 0.61
C ARG A 328 -2.58 11.79 -0.76
N ALA A 329 -3.58 12.66 -0.84
CA ALA A 329 -4.01 13.29 -2.09
C ALA A 329 -2.87 14.09 -2.73
N ARG A 330 -2.17 14.92 -1.95
CA ARG A 330 -1.02 15.70 -2.44
C ARG A 330 0.11 14.82 -3.02
N VAL A 331 0.36 13.66 -2.44
CA VAL A 331 1.38 12.74 -2.97
C VAL A 331 0.94 12.18 -4.31
N ARG A 332 -0.34 11.82 -4.47
CA ARG A 332 -0.88 11.37 -5.76
C ARG A 332 -0.77 12.46 -6.83
N GLU A 333 -1.13 13.70 -6.49
CA GLU A 333 -1.02 14.84 -7.39
C GLU A 333 0.43 15.10 -7.83
N ARG A 334 1.40 14.98 -6.92
CA ARG A 334 2.83 15.13 -7.26
C ARG A 334 3.37 14.00 -8.14
N SER A 335 2.76 12.83 -8.08
CA SER A 335 3.11 11.69 -8.91
C SER A 335 2.42 11.73 -10.27
N ALA A 336 1.48 12.66 -10.50
CA ALA A 336 0.90 12.88 -11.81
C ALA A 336 1.91 13.63 -12.71
N PRO A 337 1.96 13.33 -14.02
CA PRO A 337 2.79 14.09 -14.94
C PRO A 337 2.39 15.57 -14.91
N ASP A 338 3.39 16.47 -15.01
CA ASP A 338 3.16 17.90 -15.14
C ASP A 338 2.22 18.13 -16.33
N SER A 339 1.00 18.62 -16.05
CA SER A 339 0.06 19.04 -17.09
C SER A 339 0.60 20.34 -17.68
N ARG A 340 1.39 20.22 -18.75
CA ARG A 340 1.75 21.37 -19.60
C ARG A 340 0.63 21.68 -20.58
#